data_AF-A0A832MVD1-F1
#
_entry.id   AF-A0A832MVD1-F1
#
_cell.length_a   1.000
_cell.length_b   1.000
_cell.length_c   1.000
_cell.angle_alpha   90.00
_cell.angle_beta   90.00
_cell.angle_gamma   90.00
#
_symmetry.space_group_name_H-M   'P 1'
#
loop_
_entity.id
_entity.type
_entity.pdbx_description
1 polymer ?
#
loop_
_entity_poly.entity_id
_entity_poly.type
_entity_poly.pdbx_seq_one_letter_code
_entity_poly.pdbx_strand_id
1 'polypeptide(L)'
;YRLEHEYGAKCTYENLPMHKVCWVAPEDPKNDEFEEFKRVKQRYLAKDKQGQLVFLADSAFTIQMTQDKYPSVKLHFTSEF
;
A
#
# COMPACT_ATOMS: atom_id res chain seq x y z
N TYR A 1 -5.69 18.96 15.54
CA TYR A 1 -6.00 20.39 15.40
C TYR A 1 -7.11 20.65 14.39
N ARG A 2 -6.87 20.50 13.07
CA ARG A 2 -7.89 20.79 12.03
C ARG A 2 -9.20 20.01 12.22
N LEU A 3 -9.13 18.70 12.49
CA LEU A 3 -10.33 17.86 12.71
C LEU A 3 -11.21 18.37 13.86
N GLU A 4 -10.62 18.86 14.94
CA GLU A 4 -11.35 19.36 16.09
C GLU A 4 -11.95 20.74 15.84
N HIS A 5 -11.20 21.66 15.21
CA HIS A 5 -11.62 23.05 15.03
C HIS A 5 -12.55 23.25 13.81
N GLU A 6 -12.35 22.49 12.73
CA GLU A 6 -13.19 22.58 11.52
C GLU A 6 -14.40 21.63 11.58
N TYR A 7 -14.30 20.50 12.29
CA TYR A 7 -15.32 19.44 12.25
C TYR A 7 -15.81 18.97 13.64
N GLY A 8 -15.32 19.55 14.74
CA GLY A 8 -15.70 19.14 16.10
C GLY A 8 -15.26 17.73 16.49
N ALA A 9 -14.40 17.09 15.68
CA ALA A 9 -14.01 15.70 15.84
C ALA A 9 -12.69 15.57 16.62
N LYS A 10 -12.73 14.79 17.72
CA LYS A 10 -11.53 14.44 18.48
C LYS A 10 -10.91 13.17 17.91
N CYS A 11 -9.59 13.19 17.71
CA CYS A 11 -8.83 12.06 17.18
C CYS A 11 -7.63 11.76 18.07
N THR A 12 -7.30 10.48 18.21
CA THR A 12 -6.08 9.98 18.83
C THR A 12 -5.25 9.26 17.78
N TYR A 13 -3.93 9.25 17.96
CA TYR A 13 -3.03 8.49 17.12
C TYR A 13 -2.61 7.20 17.83
N GLU A 14 -2.58 6.11 17.07
CA GLU A 14 -2.00 4.84 17.49
C GLU A 14 -0.78 4.55 16.63
N ASN A 15 0.21 3.87 17.21
CA ASN A 15 1.40 3.50 16.48
C ASN A 15 1.09 2.33 15.53
N LEU A 16 1.38 2.50 14.25
CA LEU A 16 1.33 1.44 13.25
C LEU A 16 2.77 1.15 12.80
N PRO A 17 3.33 -0.04 13.12
CA PRO A 17 4.70 -0.38 12.75
C PRO A 17 4.79 -0.62 11.25
N MET A 18 5.15 0.44 10.52
CA MET A 18 5.24 0.45 9.07
C MET A 18 6.49 1.23 8.65
N HIS A 19 7.18 0.74 7.62
CA HIS A 19 8.36 1.37 7.08
C HIS A 19 8.04 2.30 5.91
N LYS A 20 7.30 1.81 4.91
CA LYS A 20 6.97 2.59 3.71
C LYS A 20 5.70 2.10 3.04
N VAL A 21 4.96 3.02 2.44
CA VAL A 21 3.81 2.72 1.58
C VAL A 21 4.22 2.88 0.13
N CYS A 22 3.87 1.91 -0.70
CA CYS A 22 4.13 1.94 -2.14
C CYS A 22 2.81 1.73 -2.88
N TRP A 23 2.58 2.46 -3.96
CA TRP A 23 1.45 2.15 -4.84
C TRP A 23 1.76 0.94 -5.71
N VAL A 24 0.73 0.14 -5.98
CA VAL A 24 0.84 -1.11 -6.71
C VAL A 24 0.24 -0.95 -8.10
N ALA A 25 1.06 -1.23 -9.13
CA ALA A 25 0.62 -1.26 -10.51
C ALA A 25 1.05 -2.60 -11.15
N PRO A 26 0.14 -3.54 -11.42
CA PRO A 26 0.47 -4.72 -12.20
C PRO A 26 0.70 -4.36 -13.67
N GLU A 27 1.61 -5.06 -14.35
CA GLU A 27 1.77 -4.98 -15.81
C GLU A 27 0.49 -5.46 -16.53
N ASP A 28 -0.13 -6.54 -16.04
CA ASP A 28 -1.44 -7.01 -16.48
C ASP A 28 -2.36 -7.25 -15.26
N PRO A 29 -3.47 -6.51 -15.13
CA PRO A 29 -4.44 -6.69 -14.04
C PRO A 29 -5.10 -8.07 -13.98
N LYS A 30 -5.07 -8.85 -15.08
CA LYS A 30 -5.65 -10.20 -15.15
C LYS A 30 -4.62 -11.30 -14.94
N ASN A 31 -3.37 -10.95 -14.62
CA ASN A 31 -2.32 -11.93 -14.37
C ASN A 31 -2.59 -12.70 -13.08
N ASP A 32 -2.40 -14.02 -13.13
CA ASP A 32 -2.45 -14.92 -11.97
C ASP A 32 -1.47 -14.50 -10.87
N GLU A 33 -0.32 -13.95 -11.24
CA GLU A 33 0.67 -13.41 -10.29
C GLU A 33 0.09 -12.26 -9.46
N PHE A 34 -0.68 -11.36 -10.09
CA PHE A 34 -1.30 -10.24 -9.39
C PHE A 34 -2.47 -10.70 -8.51
N GLU A 35 -3.24 -11.68 -8.93
CA GLU A 35 -4.26 -12.32 -8.09
C GLU A 35 -3.65 -13.00 -6.87
N GLU A 36 -2.53 -13.74 -7.05
CA GLU A 36 -1.79 -14.30 -5.92
C GLU A 36 -1.23 -13.21 -5.01
N PHE A 37 -0.62 -12.15 -5.56
CA PHE A 37 -0.12 -11.03 -4.80
C PHE A 37 -1.21 -10.43 -3.91
N LYS A 38 -2.39 -10.12 -4.49
CA LYS A 38 -3.54 -9.61 -3.74
C LYS A 38 -3.97 -10.56 -2.64
N ARG A 39 -4.07 -11.86 -2.94
CA ARG A 39 -4.49 -12.88 -1.97
C ARG A 39 -3.51 -13.03 -0.81
N VAL A 40 -2.21 -13.11 -1.10
CA VAL A 40 -1.16 -13.34 -0.10
C VAL A 40 -0.88 -12.09 0.72
N LYS A 41 -0.85 -10.92 0.07
CA LYS A 41 -0.54 -9.64 0.73
C LYS A 41 -1.77 -8.88 1.22
N GLN A 42 -2.99 -9.44 1.14
CA GLN A 42 -4.25 -8.78 1.51
C GLN A 42 -4.22 -7.99 2.83
N ARG A 43 -3.53 -8.51 3.86
CA ARG A 43 -3.43 -7.86 5.19
C ARG A 43 -2.61 -6.57 5.18
N TYR A 44 -1.74 -6.44 4.18
CA TYR A 44 -0.83 -5.30 3.96
C TYR A 44 -1.26 -4.49 2.73
N LEU A 45 -2.47 -4.72 2.22
CA LEU A 45 -3.02 -3.95 1.12
C LEU A 45 -4.12 -3.03 1.63
N ALA A 46 -4.09 -1.80 1.16
CA ALA A 46 -5.12 -0.81 1.42
C ALA A 46 -5.46 -0.06 0.13
N LYS A 47 -6.48 0.80 0.20
CA LYS A 47 -6.82 1.72 -0.87
C LYS A 47 -6.56 3.14 -0.39
N ASP A 48 -5.95 3.96 -1.25
CA ASP A 48 -5.80 5.38 -0.97
C ASP A 48 -7.11 6.15 -1.20
N LYS A 49 -7.06 7.49 -1.04
CA LYS A 49 -8.22 8.37 -1.24
C LYS A 49 -8.82 8.28 -2.65
N GLN A 50 -8.03 7.93 -3.65
CA GLN A 50 -8.43 7.82 -5.06
C GLN A 50 -8.86 6.40 -5.43
N GLY A 51 -8.82 5.47 -4.47
CA GLY A 51 -9.13 4.05 -4.70
C GLY A 51 -7.97 3.25 -5.29
N GLN A 52 -6.77 3.83 -5.39
CA GLN A 52 -5.59 3.14 -5.90
C GLN A 52 -5.08 2.14 -4.86
N LEU A 53 -4.60 0.99 -5.33
CA LEU A 53 -4.09 -0.06 -4.47
C LEU A 53 -2.71 0.34 -3.91
N VAL A 54 -2.56 0.28 -2.60
CA VAL A 54 -1.29 0.55 -1.92
C VAL A 54 -0.86 -0.64 -1.08
N PHE A 55 0.44 -0.87 -1.05
CA PHE A 55 1.11 -1.88 -0.26
C PHE A 55 1.83 -1.24 0.92
N LEU A 56 1.46 -1.69 2.13
CA LEU A 56 1.95 -1.24 3.42
C LEU A 56 3.14 -2.12 3.83
N ALA A 57 4.37 -1.72 3.47
CA ALA A 57 5.56 -2.48 3.80
C ALA A 57 6.07 -2.15 5.21
N ASP A 58 6.32 -3.19 5.99
CA ASP A 58 6.87 -3.14 7.36
C ASP A 58 8.40 -2.97 7.39
N SER A 59 9.10 -3.29 6.30
CA SER A 59 10.56 -3.11 6.17
C SER A 59 11.02 -2.92 4.73
N ALA A 60 12.24 -2.42 4.53
CA ALA A 60 12.87 -2.36 3.20
C ALA A 60 13.10 -3.75 2.58
N PHE A 61 13.39 -4.74 3.41
CA PHE A 61 13.55 -6.13 2.97
C PHE A 61 12.25 -6.69 2.39
N THR A 62 11.12 -6.38 3.02
CA THR A 62 9.80 -6.79 2.52
C THR A 62 9.50 -6.21 1.14
N ILE A 63 9.93 -4.97 0.87
CA ILE A 63 9.79 -4.34 -0.44
C ILE A 63 10.60 -5.11 -1.48
N GLN A 64 11.89 -5.32 -1.23
CA GLN A 64 12.77 -6.05 -2.13
C GLN A 64 12.26 -7.47 -2.42
N MET A 65 11.93 -8.23 -1.36
CA MET A 65 11.39 -9.58 -1.49
C MET A 65 10.09 -9.62 -2.30
N THR A 66 9.26 -8.59 -2.17
CA THR A 66 8.00 -8.48 -2.93
C THR A 66 8.27 -8.19 -4.40
N GLN A 67 9.24 -7.32 -4.71
CA GLN A 67 9.66 -7.05 -6.09
C GLN A 67 10.29 -8.28 -6.75
N ASP A 68 11.11 -9.03 -6.00
CA ASP A 68 11.76 -10.25 -6.51
C ASP A 68 10.74 -11.38 -6.73
N LYS A 69 9.75 -11.54 -5.82
CA LYS A 69 8.73 -12.59 -5.92
C LYS A 69 7.67 -12.28 -6.98
N TYR A 70 7.31 -11.02 -7.16
CA TYR A 70 6.23 -10.60 -8.06
C TYR A 70 6.75 -9.56 -9.06
N PRO A 71 7.62 -9.94 -10.00
CA PRO A 71 8.28 -9.02 -10.92
C PRO A 71 7.32 -8.28 -11.86
N SER A 72 6.13 -8.85 -12.13
CA SER A 72 5.08 -8.20 -12.93
C SER A 72 4.29 -7.15 -12.14
N VAL A 73 4.48 -7.10 -10.81
CA VAL A 73 3.83 -6.13 -9.91
C VAL A 73 4.79 -4.98 -9.62
N LYS A 74 4.60 -3.83 -10.28
CA LYS A 74 5.43 -2.64 -10.05
C LYS A 74 5.01 -1.92 -8.79
N LEU A 75 6.01 -1.54 -7.99
CA LEU A 75 5.84 -0.73 -6.80
C LEU A 75 6.33 0.69 -7.06
N HIS A 76 5.42 1.66 -6.97
CA HIS A 76 5.69 3.07 -7.14
C HIS A 76 5.83 3.75 -5.78
N PHE A 77 6.87 4.57 -5.62
CA PHE A 77 7.15 5.28 -4.37
C PHE A 77 6.65 6.72 -4.35
N THR A 78 6.12 7.18 -5.48
CA THR A 78 5.53 8.51 -5.69
C THR A 78 4.11 8.32 -6.20
N SER A 79 3.24 9.31 -5.95
CA SER A 79 1.83 9.27 -6.40
C SER A 79 1.64 9.67 -7.86
N GLU A 80 2.65 10.29 -8.48
CA GLU A 80 2.66 10.70 -9.89
C GLU A 80 3.17 9.55 -10.77
N PHE A 81 2.39 8.48 -10.90
CA PHE A 81 2.73 7.35 -11.76
C PHE A 81 1.53 6.90 -12.60
#